data_AF-A0A531LL47-F1
#
_entry.id   AF-A0A531LL47-F1
#
_cell.length_a   1.000
_cell.length_b   1.000
_cell.length_c   1.000
_cell.angle_alpha   90.00
_cell.angle_beta   90.00
_cell.angle_gamma   90.00
#
_symmetry.space_group_name_H-M   'P 1'
#
loop_
_entity.id
_entity.type
_entity.pdbx_description
1 polymer ?
#
loop_
_entity_poly.entity_id
_entity_poly.type
_entity_poly.pdbx_seq_one_letter_code
_entity_poly.pdbx_strand_id
1 'polypeptide(L)'
;QLELLWRMAPEPVLCFDGDKAGLKAAWRAADMALPAVQPGRSARFALLPEGKDPDDLVKAEGPDAFRAVLAAARPLVDLLWMRETAGG
;
A
#
# COMPACT_ATOMS: atom_id res chain seq x y z
N GLN A 1 10.98 -1.37 10.22
CA GLN A 1 9.73 -0.87 10.85
C GLN A 1 8.53 -1.80 10.68
N LEU A 2 8.48 -2.65 9.64
CA LEU A 2 7.39 -3.64 9.48
C LEU A 2 7.13 -4.51 10.71
N GLU A 3 8.18 -4.99 11.39
CA GLU A 3 8.07 -5.72 12.66
C GLU A 3 7.24 -4.98 13.73
N LEU A 4 7.39 -3.67 13.82
CA LEU A 4 6.64 -2.87 14.78
C LEU A 4 5.17 -2.75 14.38
N LEU A 5 4.89 -2.57 13.08
CA LEU A 5 3.53 -2.51 12.56
C LEU A 5 2.78 -3.83 12.79
N TRP A 6 3.46 -4.97 12.62
CA TRP A 6 2.89 -6.29 12.86
C TRP A 6 2.58 -6.60 14.33
N ARG A 7 3.23 -5.89 15.27
CA ARG A 7 2.84 -5.94 16.68
C ARG A 7 1.54 -5.18 16.96
N MET A 8 1.15 -4.24 16.10
CA MET A 8 -0.06 -3.44 16.25
C MET A 8 -1.24 -4.04 15.50
N ALA A 9 -1.01 -4.59 14.31
CA ALA A 9 -2.04 -5.24 13.49
C ALA A 9 -1.44 -6.42 12.71
N PRO A 10 -2.17 -7.54 12.57
CA PRO A 10 -1.70 -8.69 11.78
C PRO A 10 -1.52 -8.33 10.29
N GLU A 11 -2.31 -7.38 9.78
CA GLU A 11 -2.29 -6.97 8.38
C GLU A 11 -2.38 -5.43 8.25
N PRO A 12 -1.29 -4.68 8.50
CA PRO A 12 -1.28 -3.23 8.36
C PRO A 12 -1.49 -2.79 6.90
N VAL A 13 -2.18 -1.66 6.72
CA VAL A 13 -2.31 -0.97 5.43
C VAL A 13 -1.19 0.05 5.29
N LEU A 14 -0.37 -0.10 4.26
CA LEU A 14 0.68 0.84 3.87
C LEU A 14 0.14 1.74 2.76
N CYS A 15 0.08 3.04 3.00
CA CYS A 15 -0.39 4.04 2.03
C CYS A 15 0.80 4.71 1.34
N PHE A 16 0.75 4.82 0.02
CA PHE A 16 1.77 5.47 -0.80
C PHE A 16 1.15 6.47 -1.77
N ASP A 17 1.90 7.52 -2.07
CA ASP A 17 1.53 8.57 -3.01
C ASP A 17 1.35 8.01 -4.43
N GLY A 18 0.45 8.63 -5.19
CA GLY A 18 0.09 8.21 -6.54
C GLY A 18 1.12 8.61 -7.60
N ASP A 19 2.40 8.67 -7.27
CA ASP A 19 3.47 9.02 -8.21
C ASP A 19 4.44 7.84 -8.44
N LYS A 20 5.40 8.06 -9.34
CA LYS A 20 6.42 7.04 -9.64
C LYS A 20 7.31 6.71 -8.43
N ALA A 21 7.49 7.64 -7.49
CA ALA A 21 8.32 7.44 -6.31
C ALA A 21 7.56 6.61 -5.25
N GLY A 22 6.30 6.92 -5.01
CA GLY A 22 5.37 6.17 -4.15
C GLY A 22 5.19 4.74 -4.63
N LEU A 23 5.03 4.53 -5.93
CA LEU A 23 4.96 3.19 -6.50
C LEU A 23 6.28 2.40 -6.30
N LYS A 24 7.43 3.05 -6.50
CA LYS A 24 8.75 2.45 -6.17
C LYS A 24 8.91 2.12 -4.70
N ALA A 25 8.42 2.97 -3.82
CA ALA A 25 8.43 2.73 -2.39
C ALA A 25 7.53 1.55 -2.00
N ALA A 26 6.36 1.42 -2.64
CA ALA A 26 5.46 0.30 -2.45
C ALA A 26 6.11 -1.04 -2.84
N TRP A 27 6.80 -1.09 -3.99
CA TRP A 27 7.54 -2.30 -4.39
C TRP A 27 8.64 -2.66 -3.40
N ARG A 28 9.43 -1.69 -2.93
CA ARG A 28 10.45 -1.94 -1.91
C ARG A 28 9.84 -2.45 -0.61
N ALA A 29 8.71 -1.90 -0.19
CA ALA A 29 7.99 -2.37 0.99
C ALA A 29 7.46 -3.80 0.80
N ALA A 30 6.98 -4.14 -0.38
CA ALA A 30 6.59 -5.51 -0.73
C ALA A 30 7.77 -6.48 -0.66
N ASP A 31 8.92 -6.12 -1.23
CA ASP A 31 10.15 -6.95 -1.19
C ASP A 31 10.66 -7.15 0.25
N MET A 32 10.54 -6.14 1.11
CA MET A 32 10.87 -6.27 2.53
C MET A 32 9.85 -7.11 3.31
N ALA A 33 8.57 -7.05 2.93
CA ALA A 33 7.51 -7.78 3.61
C ALA A 33 7.52 -9.28 3.25
N LEU A 34 7.75 -9.60 1.97
CA LEU A 34 7.68 -10.95 1.41
C LEU A 34 8.42 -12.04 2.22
N PRO A 35 9.70 -11.88 2.60
CA PRO A 35 10.42 -12.91 3.38
C PRO A 35 9.91 -13.09 4.81
N ALA A 36 9.11 -12.15 5.32
CA ALA A 36 8.57 -12.15 6.67
C ALA A 36 7.08 -12.50 6.75
N VAL A 37 6.45 -12.81 5.61
CA VAL A 37 5.06 -13.28 5.55
C VAL A 37 4.94 -14.65 6.21
N GLN A 38 3.93 -14.80 7.05
CA GLN A 38 3.57 -16.05 7.72
C GLN A 38 2.05 -16.03 7.99
N PRO A 39 1.43 -17.16 8.38
CA PRO A 39 0.02 -17.17 8.75
C PRO A 39 -0.31 -16.08 9.78
N GLY A 40 -1.31 -15.26 9.48
CA GLY A 40 -1.71 -14.13 10.34
C GLY A 40 -0.78 -12.91 10.30
N ARG A 41 0.18 -12.84 9.36
CA ARG A 41 1.11 -11.71 9.20
C ARG A 41 1.33 -11.39 7.73
N SER A 42 0.74 -10.29 7.27
CA SER A 42 0.83 -9.81 5.89
C SER A 42 0.73 -8.28 5.83
N ALA A 43 0.73 -7.66 4.66
CA ALA A 43 0.47 -6.23 4.51
C ALA A 43 -0.45 -5.97 3.32
N ARG A 44 -1.20 -4.87 3.40
CA ARG A 44 -2.01 -4.35 2.30
C ARG A 44 -1.46 -3.01 1.84
N PHE A 45 -1.69 -2.68 0.58
CA PHE A 45 -1.12 -1.53 -0.09
C PHE A 45 -2.22 -0.64 -0.66
N ALA A 46 -2.34 0.56 -0.10
CA ALA A 46 -3.18 1.62 -0.61
C ALA A 46 -2.32 2.51 -1.51
N LEU A 47 -2.65 2.56 -2.81
CA LEU A 47 -2.02 3.46 -3.77
C LEU A 47 -2.99 4.59 -4.06
N LEU A 48 -2.56 5.83 -3.86
CA LEU A 48 -3.37 7.00 -4.13
C LEU A 48 -3.54 7.24 -5.64
N PRO A 49 -4.58 7.99 -6.04
CA PRO A 49 -4.77 8.41 -7.43
C PRO A 49 -3.56 9.16 -7.98
N GLU A 50 -3.36 9.11 -9.30
CA GLU A 50 -2.17 9.68 -9.95
C GLU A 50 -1.91 11.14 -9.54
N GLY A 51 -0.69 11.39 -9.07
CA GLY A 51 -0.24 12.72 -8.66
C GLY A 51 -0.82 13.26 -7.35
N LYS A 52 -1.53 12.44 -6.57
CA LYS A 52 -2.07 12.85 -5.26
C LYS A 52 -1.30 12.24 -4.09
N ASP A 53 -1.14 13.05 -3.05
CA ASP A 53 -0.80 12.61 -1.69
C ASP A 53 -2.07 12.53 -0.81
N PRO A 54 -1.98 12.03 0.45
CA PRO A 54 -3.14 11.93 1.33
C PRO A 54 -3.82 13.28 1.63
N ASP A 55 -3.03 14.34 1.78
CA ASP A 55 -3.53 15.67 2.15
C ASP A 55 -4.27 16.32 0.97
N ASP A 56 -3.70 16.23 -0.23
CA ASP A 56 -4.32 16.67 -1.49
C ASP A 56 -5.65 15.95 -1.74
N LEU A 57 -5.68 14.62 -1.52
CA LEU A 57 -6.92 13.85 -1.69
C LEU A 57 -7.99 14.30 -0.70
N VAL A 58 -7.64 14.48 0.58
CA VAL A 58 -8.59 14.91 1.60
C VAL A 58 -9.08 16.34 1.37
N LYS A 59 -8.19 17.25 0.92
CA LYS A 59 -8.55 18.62 0.57
C LYS A 59 -9.49 18.70 -0.63
N ALA A 60 -9.26 17.87 -1.64
CA ALA A 60 -10.02 17.90 -2.89
C ALA A 60 -11.37 17.18 -2.80
N GLU A 61 -11.40 16.00 -2.17
CA GLU A 61 -12.54 15.07 -2.21
C GLU A 61 -13.09 14.71 -0.82
N GLY A 62 -12.47 15.24 0.24
CA GLY A 62 -12.87 15.00 1.61
C GLY A 62 -12.29 13.72 2.22
N PRO A 63 -12.49 13.53 3.54
CA PRO A 63 -11.94 12.38 4.27
C PRO A 63 -12.51 11.03 3.81
N ASP A 64 -13.73 11.01 3.25
CA ASP A 64 -14.37 9.78 2.80
C ASP A 64 -13.70 9.21 1.55
N ALA A 65 -13.15 10.05 0.67
CA ALA A 65 -12.36 9.61 -0.46
C ALA A 65 -11.10 8.86 0.00
N PHE A 66 -10.41 9.38 1.02
CA PHE A 66 -9.26 8.70 1.60
C PHE A 66 -9.65 7.37 2.27
N ARG A 67 -10.78 7.34 2.99
CA ARG A 67 -11.32 6.07 3.55
C ARG A 67 -11.62 5.04 2.47
N ALA A 68 -12.15 5.45 1.32
CA ALA A 68 -12.41 4.56 0.19
C ALA A 68 -11.11 3.98 -0.38
N VAL A 69 -10.04 4.78 -0.50
CA VAL A 69 -8.71 4.30 -0.92
C VAL A 69 -8.17 3.26 0.06
N LEU A 70 -8.28 3.50 1.36
CA LEU A 70 -7.85 2.54 2.39
C LEU A 70 -8.68 1.25 2.36
N ALA A 71 -9.98 1.33 2.13
CA ALA A 71 -10.85 0.18 1.99
C ALA A 71 -10.53 -0.66 0.74
N ALA A 72 -10.07 0.00 -0.33
CA ALA A 72 -9.62 -0.61 -1.57
C ALA A 72 -8.14 -1.07 -1.54
N ALA A 73 -7.48 -1.05 -0.36
CA ALA A 73 -6.09 -1.47 -0.25
C ALA A 73 -5.89 -2.92 -0.71
N ARG A 74 -4.92 -3.11 -1.60
CA ARG A 74 -4.65 -4.38 -2.27
C ARG A 74 -3.80 -5.29 -1.39
N PRO A 75 -4.08 -6.60 -1.33
CA PRO A 75 -3.19 -7.58 -0.73
C PRO A 75 -1.78 -7.55 -1.35
N LEU A 76 -0.77 -7.99 -0.59
CA LEU A 76 0.61 -8.13 -1.07
C LEU A 76 0.71 -8.92 -2.39
N VAL A 77 -0.05 -10.02 -2.53
CA VAL A 77 -0.05 -10.86 -3.73
C VAL A 77 -0.49 -10.11 -4.97
N ASP A 78 -1.52 -9.26 -4.86
CA ASP A 78 -2.03 -8.47 -5.98
C ASP A 78 -1.04 -7.40 -6.40
N LEU A 79 -0.33 -6.79 -5.45
CA LEU A 79 0.72 -5.82 -5.75
C LEU A 79 1.91 -6.46 -6.47
N LEU A 80 2.34 -7.64 -6.02
CA LEU A 80 3.40 -8.41 -6.68
C LEU A 80 2.95 -8.82 -8.09
N TRP A 81 1.74 -9.36 -8.24
CA TRP A 81 1.20 -9.74 -9.54
C TRP A 81 1.11 -8.55 -10.51
N MET A 82 0.63 -7.40 -10.04
CA MET A 82 0.60 -6.16 -10.82
C MET A 82 2.01 -5.78 -11.30
N ARG A 83 3.03 -5.87 -10.44
CA ARG A 83 4.42 -5.55 -10.81
C ARG A 83 4.94 -6.48 -11.91
N GLU A 84 4.74 -7.79 -11.74
CA GLU A 84 5.28 -8.78 -12.68
C GLU A 84 4.54 -8.78 -14.03
N THR A 85 3.24 -8.44 -14.05
CA THR A 85 2.44 -8.42 -15.28
C THR A 85 2.41 -7.07 -16.01
N ALA A 86 2.69 -5.97 -15.31
CA ALA A 86 2.84 -4.66 -15.94
C ALA A 86 4.17 -4.49 -16.70
N GLY A 87 5.11 -5.45 -16.56
CA GLY A 87 6.45 -5.44 -17.16
C GLY A 87 6.63 -6.34 -18.39
N GLY A 88 5.55 -6.62 -19.13
CA GLY A 88 5.58 -7.32 -20.43
C GLY A 88 5.62 -6.38 -21.62
#